data_AF-A0A1M5AY94-F1
#
_entry.id   AF-A0A1M5AY94-F1
#
_cell.length_a   1.000
_cell.length_b   1.000
_cell.length_c   1.000
_cell.angle_alpha   90.00
_cell.angle_beta   90.00
_cell.angle_gamma   90.00
#
_symmetry.space_group_name_H-M   'P 1'
#
loop_
_entity.id
_entity.type
_entity.pdbx_description
1 polymer ?
#
loop_
_entity_poly.entity_id
_entity_poly.type
_entity_poly.pdbx_seq_one_letter_code
_entity_poly.pdbx_strand_id
1 'polypeptide(L)'
;MRFNEFVSVSRDTVESQIWEKPPIYFKVWMYLLIRASQWKEYGFKKGQLYTSISEIQDACGWKIGYRTKRPSKTDVIRVLNWLRDLECEHHRIKTEWK
;
A
#
# COMPACT_ATOMS: atom_id res chain seq x y z
N MET A 1 13.85 6.97 20.36
CA MET A 1 13.33 6.60 19.03
C MET A 1 13.96 5.27 18.66
N ARG A 2 13.22 4.15 18.67
CA ARG A 2 13.78 2.85 18.26
C ARG A 2 13.80 2.81 16.74
N PHE A 3 14.99 2.70 16.14
CA PHE A 3 15.21 2.62 14.69
C PHE A 3 15.18 1.18 14.15
N ASN A 4 14.53 0.24 14.83
CA ASN A 4 14.73 -1.20 14.57
C ASN A 4 13.55 -1.94 13.92
N GLU A 5 12.62 -1.23 13.27
CA GLU A 5 11.57 -1.85 12.47
C GLU A 5 11.89 -1.64 10.98
N PHE A 6 12.36 -2.69 10.32
CA PHE A 6 12.65 -2.69 8.89
C PHE A 6 11.69 -3.63 8.16
N VAL A 7 11.33 -3.27 6.93
CA VAL A 7 10.58 -4.11 6.01
C VAL A 7 11.53 -4.54 4.90
N SER A 8 11.70 -5.84 4.71
CA SER A 8 12.45 -6.38 3.57
C SER A 8 11.57 -6.36 2.32
N VAL A 9 12.00 -5.64 1.29
CA VAL A 9 11.34 -5.59 -0.02
C VAL A 9 12.20 -6.38 -1.02
N SER A 10 11.58 -7.22 -1.85
CA SER A 10 12.31 -8.00 -2.86
C SER A 10 12.88 -7.10 -3.95
N ARG A 11 13.99 -7.51 -4.58
CA ARG A 11 14.58 -6.78 -5.72
C ARG A 11 13.60 -6.69 -6.89
N ASP A 12 12.81 -7.75 -7.09
CA ASP A 12 11.75 -7.83 -8.09
C ASP A 12 10.72 -6.70 -7.96
N THR A 13 10.60 -6.09 -6.78
CA THR A 13 9.73 -4.91 -6.59
C THR A 13 10.21 -3.72 -7.44
N VAL A 14 11.51 -3.57 -7.66
CA VAL A 14 12.07 -2.48 -8.49
C VAL A 14 11.75 -2.70 -9.97
N GLU A 15 11.52 -3.95 -10.37
CA GLU A 15 11.15 -4.34 -11.73
C GLU A 15 9.62 -4.47 -11.90
N SER A 16 8.87 -4.23 -10.83
CA SER A 16 7.43 -4.42 -10.83
C SER A 16 6.69 -3.20 -11.36
N GLN A 17 5.46 -3.43 -11.81
CA GLN A 17 4.58 -2.37 -12.31
C GLN A 17 4.29 -1.26 -11.29
N ILE A 18 4.48 -1.50 -9.98
CA ILE A 18 4.31 -0.44 -8.97
C ILE A 18 5.46 0.56 -8.97
N TRP A 19 6.65 0.15 -9.40
CA TRP A 19 7.83 1.01 -9.44
C TRP A 19 7.74 2.07 -10.54
N GLU A 20 7.04 1.75 -11.64
CA GLU A 20 6.79 2.67 -12.75
C GLU A 20 5.68 3.70 -12.43
N LYS A 21 4.93 3.51 -11.34
CA LYS A 21 3.86 4.43 -10.93
C LYS A 21 4.42 5.64 -10.18
N PRO A 22 3.64 6.74 -10.13
CA PRO A 22 3.98 7.87 -9.27
C PRO A 22 4.21 7.44 -7.80
N PRO A 23 5.11 8.10 -7.05
CA PRO A 23 5.54 7.65 -5.70
C PRO A 23 4.41 7.42 -4.69
N ILE A 24 3.26 8.06 -4.87
CA ILE A 24 2.09 7.87 -4.02
C ILE A 24 1.57 6.43 -4.04
N TYR A 25 1.67 5.73 -5.18
CA TYR A 25 1.25 4.34 -5.31
C TYR A 25 2.07 3.44 -4.39
N PHE A 26 3.39 3.58 -4.49
CA PHE A 26 4.33 2.83 -3.66
C PHE A 26 4.15 3.15 -2.17
N LYS A 27 3.99 4.43 -1.81
CA LYS A 27 3.80 4.85 -0.41
C LYS A 27 2.53 4.27 0.21
N VAL A 28 1.41 4.30 -0.52
CA VAL A 28 0.13 3.72 -0.08
C VAL A 28 0.25 2.21 0.05
N TRP A 29 0.81 1.52 -0.95
CA TRP A 29 1.03 0.08 -0.91
C TRP A 29 1.89 -0.36 0.28
N MET A 30 3.01 0.34 0.53
CA MET A 30 3.88 0.07 1.68
C MET A 30 3.15 0.27 3.01
N TYR A 31 2.38 1.35 3.14
CA TYR A 31 1.57 1.59 4.33
C TYR A 31 0.60 0.43 4.59
N LEU A 32 -0.13 -0.02 3.56
CA LEU A 32 -1.10 -1.12 3.69
C LEU A 32 -0.42 -2.42 4.10
N LEU A 33 0.72 -2.77 3.51
CA LEU A 33 1.48 -3.98 3.85
C LEU A 33 1.97 -3.97 5.30
N ILE A 34 2.54 -2.85 5.75
CA ILE A 34 3.02 -2.69 7.13
C ILE A 34 1.85 -2.86 8.10
N ARG A 35 0.73 -2.17 7.85
CA ARG A 35 -0.43 -2.22 8.73
C ARG A 35 -1.11 -3.60 8.75
N ALA A 36 -1.21 -4.27 7.61
CA ALA A 36 -1.73 -5.64 7.53
C ALA A 36 -0.83 -6.66 8.25
N SER A 37 0.45 -6.36 8.44
CA SER A 37 1.38 -7.22 9.18
C SER A 37 1.14 -7.20 10.70
N GLN A 38 0.51 -6.14 11.22
CA GLN A 38 0.18 -5.94 12.64
C GLN A 38 -1.16 -6.61 13.04
N TRP A 39 -1.64 -7.57 12.25
CA TRP A 39 -2.94 -8.24 12.37
C TRP A 39 -3.29 -8.80 13.76
N LYS A 40 -2.28 -9.14 14.58
CA LYS A 40 -2.48 -9.73 15.92
C LYS A 40 -3.15 -8.78 16.91
N GLU A 41 -3.02 -7.47 16.72
CA GLU A 41 -3.55 -6.47 17.67
C GLU A 41 -5.09 -6.38 17.64
N TYR A 42 -5.74 -6.89 16.58
CA TYR A 42 -7.15 -6.64 16.31
C TYR A 42 -7.96 -7.90 15.95
N GLY A 43 -7.42 -9.10 16.21
CA GLY A 43 -8.11 -10.36 15.92
C GLY A 43 -8.31 -10.66 14.42
N PHE A 44 -7.57 -9.99 13.54
CA PHE A 44 -7.61 -10.22 12.09
C PHE A 44 -6.77 -11.44 11.70
N LYS A 45 -7.02 -12.04 10.53
CA LYS A 45 -6.09 -13.04 9.97
C LYS A 45 -4.84 -12.35 9.45
N LYS A 46 -3.73 -13.07 9.38
CA LYS A 46 -2.47 -12.58 8.78
C LYS A 46 -2.73 -12.01 7.38
N GLY A 47 -2.30 -10.77 7.15
CA GLY A 47 -2.45 -10.08 5.86
C GLY A 47 -3.79 -9.37 5.67
N GLN A 48 -4.67 -9.34 6.68
CA GLN A 48 -5.89 -8.55 6.66
C GLN A 48 -5.70 -7.22 7.38
N LEU A 49 -6.40 -6.19 6.88
CA LEU A 49 -6.38 -4.85 7.42
C LEU A 49 -7.77 -4.23 7.30
N TYR A 50 -8.25 -3.63 8.38
CA TYR A 50 -9.36 -2.69 8.34
C TYR A 50 -8.80 -1.27 8.44
N THR A 51 -9.10 -0.43 7.46
CA THR A 51 -8.67 0.98 7.43
C THR A 51 -9.64 1.83 6.63
N SER A 52 -9.62 3.15 6.85
CA SER A 52 -10.40 4.12 6.09
C SER A 52 -9.54 4.92 5.10
N ILE A 53 -10.20 5.51 4.09
CA ILE A 53 -9.52 6.42 3.15
C ILE A 53 -8.86 7.59 3.90
N SER A 54 -9.51 8.13 4.94
CA SER A 54 -8.96 9.26 5.71
C SER A 54 -7.69 8.86 6.45
N GLU A 55 -7.64 7.66 7.03
CA GLU A 55 -6.43 7.16 7.70
C GLU A 55 -5.26 7.01 6.71
N ILE A 56 -5.54 6.50 5.51
CA ILE A 56 -4.53 6.39 4.45
C ILE A 56 -4.05 7.79 4.03
N GLN A 57 -4.96 8.77 3.86
CA GLN A 57 -4.58 10.15 3.53
C GLN A 57 -3.68 10.78 4.58
N ASP A 58 -3.96 10.52 5.86
CA ASP A 58 -3.20 11.08 6.96
C ASP A 58 -1.82 10.43 7.07
N ALA A 59 -1.76 9.09 6.99
CA ALA A 59 -0.51 8.34 7.03
C ALA A 59 0.38 8.59 5.80
N CYS A 60 -0.23 8.74 4.62
CA CYS A 60 0.50 9.01 3.38
C CYS A 60 0.80 10.48 3.15
N GLY A 61 0.40 11.37 4.06
CA GLY A 61 0.72 12.80 4.02
C GLY A 61 2.23 13.08 4.06
N TRP A 62 2.63 14.25 3.58
CA TRP A 62 4.02 14.71 3.58
C TRP A 62 4.10 16.20 3.90
N LYS A 63 5.28 16.63 4.34
CA LYS A 63 5.53 18.04 4.63
C LYS A 63 6.01 18.76 3.37
N ILE A 64 5.46 19.95 3.13
CA ILE A 64 5.97 20.94 2.18
C ILE A 64 6.24 22.21 2.98
N GLY A 65 7.52 22.46 3.29
CA GLY A 65 7.89 23.44 4.31
C GLY A 65 7.18 23.12 5.64
N TYR A 66 6.44 24.09 6.17
CA TYR A 66 5.68 23.95 7.42
C TYR A 66 4.31 23.29 7.26
N ARG A 67 3.77 23.20 6.04
CA ARG A 67 2.42 22.69 5.78
C ARG A 67 2.44 21.17 5.61
N THR A 68 1.43 20.49 6.16
CA THR A 68 1.17 19.07 5.84
C THR A 68 0.27 19.01 4.62
N LYS A 69 0.76 18.41 3.54
CA LYS A 69 -0.05 18.04 2.37
C LYS A 69 -0.46 16.59 2.49
N ARG A 70 -1.72 16.30 2.17
CA ARG A 70 -2.26 14.94 2.12
C ARG A 70 -2.57 14.59 0.67
N PRO A 71 -2.43 13.32 0.24
CA PRO A 71 -2.97 12.90 -1.04
C PRO A 71 -4.49 13.14 -1.07
N SER A 72 -5.06 13.40 -2.24
CA SER A 72 -6.51 13.57 -2.34
C SER A 72 -7.21 12.22 -2.13
N LYS A 73 -8.49 12.27 -1.75
CA LYS A 73 -9.32 11.06 -1.65
C LYS A 73 -9.35 10.30 -2.98
N THR A 74 -9.45 11.03 -4.08
CA THR A 74 -9.44 10.48 -5.44
C THR A 74 -8.12 9.77 -5.76
N ASP A 75 -6.98 10.35 -5.39
CA ASP A 75 -5.67 9.72 -5.60
C ASP A 75 -5.59 8.40 -4.83
N VAL A 76 -5.99 8.40 -3.55
CA VAL A 76 -5.99 7.18 -2.73
C VAL A 76 -6.89 6.11 -3.34
N ILE A 77 -8.12 6.47 -3.72
CA ILE A 77 -9.05 5.54 -4.38
C ILE A 77 -8.46 4.98 -5.67
N ARG A 78 -7.80 5.82 -6.47
CA ARG A 78 -7.17 5.39 -7.73
C ARG A 78 -6.07 4.36 -7.50
N VAL A 79 -5.23 4.58 -6.48
CA VAL A 79 -4.22 3.60 -6.07
C VAL A 79 -4.87 2.30 -5.61
N LEU A 80 -5.90 2.37 -4.74
CA LEU A 80 -6.58 1.19 -4.21
C LEU A 80 -7.26 0.37 -5.31
N ASN A 81 -7.91 1.03 -6.28
CA ASN A 81 -8.50 0.37 -7.42
C ASN A 81 -7.43 -0.28 -8.31
N TRP A 82 -6.33 0.43 -8.59
CA TRP A 82 -5.24 -0.13 -9.37
C TRP A 82 -4.63 -1.37 -8.71
N LEU A 83 -4.39 -1.35 -7.38
CA LEU A 83 -3.92 -2.52 -6.63
C LEU A 83 -4.91 -3.70 -6.71
N ARG A 84 -6.22 -3.42 -6.68
CA ARG A 84 -7.26 -4.44 -6.84
C ARG A 84 -7.23 -5.05 -8.23
N ASP A 85 -7.11 -4.21 -9.27
CA ASP A 85 -7.13 -4.66 -10.66
C ASP A 85 -5.92 -5.55 -10.98
N LEU A 86 -4.74 -5.22 -10.45
CA LEU A 86 -3.55 -6.07 -10.54
C LEU A 86 -3.75 -7.47 -9.97
N GLU A 87 -4.40 -7.59 -8.81
CA GLU A 87 -4.68 -8.88 -8.19
C GLU A 87 -5.66 -9.71 -9.04
N CYS A 88 -6.69 -9.06 -9.59
CA CYS A 88 -7.64 -9.70 -10.50
C CYS A 88 -6.97 -10.23 -11.77
N GLU A 89 -6.06 -9.45 -12.37
CA GLU A 89 -5.30 -9.87 -13.54
C GLU A 89 -4.39 -11.07 -13.23
N HIS A 90 -3.67 -11.03 -12.11
CA HIS A 90 -2.82 -12.13 -11.67
C HIS A 90 -3.61 -13.42 -11.41
N HIS A 91 -4.78 -13.30 -10.76
CA HIS A 91 -5.66 -14.44 -10.54
C HIS A 91 -6.17 -15.02 -11.85
N ARG A 92 -6.56 -14.17 -12.81
CA ARG A 92 -7.05 -14.60 -14.14
C ARG A 92 -6.00 -15.44 -14.86
N ILE A 93 -4.76 -14.95 -14.93
CA ILE A 93 -3.65 -15.68 -15.56
C ILE A 93 -3.46 -17.04 -14.87
N LYS A 94 -3.43 -17.10 -13.54
CA LYS A 94 -3.26 -18.38 -12.81
C LYS A 94 -4.37 -19.39 -13.03
N THR A 95 -5.58 -18.95 -13.35
CA THR A 95 -6.71 -19.85 -13.66
C THR A 95 -6.74 -20.32 -15.10
N GLU A 96 -6.20 -19.54 -16.04
CA GLU A 96 -6.19 -19.86 -17.47
C GLU A 96 -5.06 -20.84 -17.86
N TRP A 97 -3.99 -20.94 -17.04
CA TRP A 97 -2.86 -21.87 -17.25
C TRP A 97 -2.91 -23.11 -16.33
N LYS A 98 -4.10 -23.51 -15.89
CA LYS A 98 -4.36 -24.78 -15.19
C LYS A 98 -5.20 -25.70 -16.06
#